data_AF-A0AA42Y9R2-F1
#
_entry.id   AF-A0AA42Y9R2-F1
#
_cell.length_a   1.000
_cell.length_b   1.000
_cell.length_c   1.000
_cell.angle_alpha   90.00
_cell.angle_beta   90.00
_cell.angle_gamma   90.00
#
_symmetry.space_group_name_H-M   'P 1'
#
loop_
_entity.id
_entity.type
_entity.pdbx_description
1 polymer ?
#
loop_
_entity_poly.entity_id
_entity_poly.type
_entity_poly.pdbx_seq_one_letter_code
_entity_poly.pdbx_strand_id
1 'polypeptide(L)'
;MVQRDQDSDKYGGRVETRFPPEPNGYLHIGHAKSCCLNFGLAKEHSGICHLRFDDTNPETEDMKYVRSIQEDVRWLGFDWGEHLYFASDYFEQLYQYAEKLVQDGNAYVDSLSEDEIRAYRGTVTQAGRDSPYRTRSV
;
A
#
# COMPACT_ATOMS: atom_id res chain seq x y z
N MET A 1 12.09 -6.44 -16.30
CA MET A 1 12.02 -5.06 -15.79
C MET A 1 13.13 -4.83 -14.77
N VAL A 2 13.20 -5.64 -13.71
CA VAL A 2 14.27 -5.58 -12.70
C VAL A 2 15.66 -5.72 -13.30
N GLN A 3 15.93 -6.77 -14.09
CA GLN A 3 17.24 -6.95 -14.73
C GLN A 3 17.68 -5.73 -15.54
N ARG A 4 16.78 -5.16 -16.34
CA ARG A 4 17.06 -3.94 -17.13
C ARG A 4 17.41 -2.74 -16.26
N ASP A 5 16.70 -2.56 -15.14
CA ASP A 5 16.96 -1.48 -14.20
C ASP A 5 18.30 -1.68 -13.47
N GLN A 6 18.71 -2.93 -13.23
CA GLN A 6 20.06 -3.26 -12.72
C GLN A 6 21.14 -3.05 -13.77
N ASP A 7 20.92 -3.48 -15.02
CA ASP A 7 21.88 -3.32 -16.13
C ASP A 7 22.14 -1.84 -16.44
N SER A 8 21.14 -0.98 -16.24
CA SER A 8 21.23 0.47 -16.41
C SER A 8 21.64 1.22 -15.14
N ASP A 9 21.90 0.50 -14.05
CA ASP A 9 22.25 1.02 -12.73
C ASP A 9 21.29 2.10 -12.20
N LYS A 10 20.01 2.00 -12.56
CA LYS A 10 19.01 3.04 -12.26
C LYS A 10 18.84 3.29 -10.75
N TYR A 11 19.02 2.25 -9.94
CA TYR A 11 18.84 2.28 -8.49
C TYR A 11 20.11 1.88 -7.73
N GLY A 12 21.30 1.98 -8.34
CA GLY A 12 22.55 1.56 -7.69
C GLY A 12 22.60 0.05 -7.45
N GLY A 13 22.10 -0.75 -8.40
CA GLY A 13 21.96 -2.21 -8.29
C GLY A 13 20.91 -2.74 -7.29
N ARG A 14 20.27 -1.86 -6.49
CA ARG A 14 19.38 -2.23 -5.40
C ARG A 14 18.02 -2.74 -5.87
N VAL A 15 17.53 -3.81 -5.23
CA VAL A 15 16.19 -4.35 -5.41
C VAL A 15 15.50 -4.43 -4.05
N GLU A 16 14.39 -3.71 -3.91
CA GLU A 16 13.56 -3.72 -2.71
C GLU A 16 12.11 -4.02 -3.12
N THR A 17 11.56 -5.12 -2.60
CA THR A 17 10.16 -5.52 -2.81
C THR A 17 9.39 -5.44 -1.50
N ARG A 18 8.06 -5.64 -1.55
CA ARG A 18 7.27 -5.84 -0.33
C ARG A 18 6.13 -6.81 -0.56
N PHE A 19 5.77 -7.56 0.49
CA PHE A 19 4.51 -8.27 0.60
C PHE A 19 3.60 -7.52 1.57
N PRO A 20 2.54 -6.82 1.10
CA PRO A 20 1.75 -5.92 1.94
C PRO A 20 0.33 -6.43 2.22
N PRO A 21 0.12 -7.49 3.02
CA PRO A 21 -1.22 -7.97 3.36
C PRO A 21 -1.95 -7.02 4.33
N GLU A 22 -3.26 -6.86 4.14
CA GLU A 22 -4.13 -6.26 5.15
C GLU A 22 -4.39 -7.29 6.26
N PRO A 23 -4.27 -6.93 7.56
CA PRO A 23 -4.44 -7.88 8.66
C PRO A 23 -5.92 -8.06 9.04
N ASN A 24 -6.77 -8.39 8.07
CA ASN A 24 -8.23 -8.59 8.24
C ASN A 24 -8.68 -10.06 8.00
N GLY A 25 -7.73 -10.96 7.73
CA GLY A 25 -8.00 -12.36 7.43
C GLY A 25 -6.75 -13.24 7.43
N TYR A 26 -6.95 -14.55 7.39
CA TYR A 26 -5.87 -15.53 7.25
C TYR A 26 -5.32 -15.55 5.83
N LEU A 27 -4.03 -15.88 5.67
CA LEU A 27 -3.50 -16.11 4.32
C LEU A 27 -4.14 -17.34 3.70
N HIS A 28 -4.49 -17.25 2.42
CA HIS A 28 -4.89 -18.38 1.60
C HIS A 28 -3.89 -18.60 0.45
N ILE A 29 -4.03 -19.68 -0.32
CA ILE A 29 -3.09 -20.04 -1.39
C ILE A 29 -2.84 -18.92 -2.43
N GLY A 30 -3.81 -18.05 -2.68
CA GLY A 30 -3.62 -16.87 -3.53
C GLY A 30 -2.53 -15.92 -3.02
N HIS A 31 -2.41 -15.76 -1.69
CA HIS A 31 -1.38 -14.96 -1.06
C HIS A 31 -0.01 -15.61 -1.16
N ALA A 32 0.07 -16.95 -1.10
CA ALA A 32 1.33 -17.67 -1.28
C ALA A 32 2.00 -17.33 -2.61
N LYS A 33 1.23 -17.18 -3.70
CA LYS A 33 1.78 -16.73 -5.00
C LYS A 33 2.44 -15.35 -4.89
N SER A 34 1.77 -14.38 -4.28
CA SER A 34 2.30 -13.02 -4.11
C SER A 34 3.51 -12.99 -3.18
N CYS A 35 3.46 -13.75 -2.08
CA CYS A 35 4.56 -13.92 -1.14
C CYS A 35 5.80 -14.50 -1.85
N CYS A 36 5.66 -15.65 -2.52
CA CYS A 36 6.73 -16.27 -3.28
C CYS A 36 7.30 -15.36 -4.36
N LEU A 37 6.46 -14.58 -5.05
CA LEU A 37 6.93 -13.64 -6.06
C LEU A 37 7.79 -12.52 -5.46
N ASN A 38 7.31 -11.85 -4.40
CA ASN A 38 8.02 -10.69 -3.84
C ASN A 38 9.31 -11.10 -3.11
N PHE A 39 9.24 -12.10 -2.24
CA PHE A 39 10.41 -12.61 -1.52
C PHE A 39 11.37 -13.36 -2.44
N GLY A 40 10.85 -14.14 -3.40
CA GLY A 40 11.66 -14.84 -4.39
C GLY A 40 12.44 -13.90 -5.29
N LEU A 41 11.80 -12.82 -5.77
CA LEU A 41 12.46 -11.80 -6.59
C LEU A 41 13.54 -11.05 -5.83
N ALA A 42 13.28 -10.67 -4.56
CA ALA A 42 14.32 -10.09 -3.72
C ALA A 42 15.51 -11.06 -3.56
N LYS A 43 15.23 -12.33 -3.27
CA LYS A 43 16.28 -13.36 -3.11
C LYS A 43 17.10 -13.58 -4.38
N GLU A 44 16.46 -13.67 -5.54
CA GLU A 44 17.12 -13.86 -6.85
C GLU A 44 18.10 -12.71 -7.16
N HIS A 45 17.74 -11.49 -6.79
CA HIS A 45 18.52 -10.29 -7.07
C HIS A 45 19.35 -9.81 -5.88
N SER A 46 19.56 -10.64 -4.85
CA SER A 46 20.28 -10.27 -3.60
C SER A 46 19.77 -8.97 -2.95
N GLY A 47 18.47 -8.74 -3.09
CA GLY A 47 17.75 -7.59 -2.57
C GLY A 47 17.04 -7.89 -1.25
N ILE A 48 16.17 -6.96 -0.85
CA ILE A 48 15.40 -6.99 0.39
C ILE A 48 13.91 -7.10 0.06
N CYS A 49 13.15 -7.86 0.87
CA CYS A 49 11.70 -7.87 0.80
C CYS A 49 11.11 -7.50 2.17
N HIS A 50 10.34 -6.41 2.20
CA HIS A 50 9.65 -5.97 3.41
C HIS A 50 8.38 -6.78 3.63
N LEU A 51 8.08 -7.14 4.88
CA LEU A 51 6.72 -7.52 5.29
C LEU A 51 6.06 -6.25 5.85
N ARG A 52 4.99 -5.78 5.20
CA ARG A 52 4.27 -4.59 5.65
C ARG A 52 2.81 -4.91 5.89
N PHE A 53 2.30 -4.66 7.07
CA PHE A 53 0.85 -4.72 7.28
C PHE A 53 0.20 -3.44 6.75
N ASP A 54 -0.81 -3.57 5.90
CA ASP A 54 -1.57 -2.42 5.39
C ASP A 54 -2.72 -2.09 6.35
N ASP A 55 -2.35 -1.75 7.59
CA ASP A 55 -3.22 -1.63 8.77
C ASP A 55 -3.85 -0.23 8.89
N THR A 56 -4.58 0.17 7.86
CA THR A 56 -5.17 1.52 7.75
C THR A 56 -6.65 1.58 8.13
N ASN A 57 -7.30 0.43 8.31
CA ASN A 57 -8.71 0.32 8.67
C ASN A 57 -8.89 -0.28 10.08
N PRO A 58 -9.07 0.56 11.12
CA PRO A 58 -9.15 0.08 12.50
C PRO A 58 -10.36 -0.80 12.80
N GLU A 59 -11.38 -0.86 11.92
CA GLU A 59 -12.61 -1.63 12.17
C GLU A 59 -12.49 -3.11 11.82
N THR A 60 -11.60 -3.47 10.89
CA THR A 60 -11.52 -4.83 10.33
C THR A 60 -10.26 -5.59 10.74
N GLU A 61 -9.37 -4.94 11.46
CA GLU A 61 -8.03 -5.43 11.72
C GLU A 61 -7.89 -6.04 13.12
N ASP A 62 -7.15 -7.16 13.21
CA ASP A 62 -6.95 -7.87 14.47
C ASP A 62 -5.52 -8.41 14.55
N MET A 63 -4.89 -8.22 15.71
CA MET A 63 -3.54 -8.71 16.01
C MET A 63 -3.38 -10.22 15.82
N LYS A 64 -4.47 -11.01 15.89
CA LYS A 64 -4.42 -12.44 15.56
C LYS A 64 -4.03 -12.69 14.10
N TYR A 65 -4.49 -11.85 13.16
CA TYR A 65 -4.17 -11.99 11.74
C TYR A 65 -2.72 -11.57 11.49
N VAL A 66 -2.25 -10.49 12.14
CA VAL A 66 -0.84 -10.07 12.11
C VAL A 66 0.09 -11.23 12.50
N ARG A 67 -0.22 -11.92 13.61
CA ARG A 67 0.58 -13.07 14.08
C ARG A 67 0.51 -14.25 13.11
N SER A 68 -0.70 -14.63 12.68
CA SER A 68 -0.86 -15.76 11.75
C SER A 68 -0.16 -15.53 10.42
N ILE A 69 -0.23 -14.30 9.88
CA ILE A 69 0.43 -13.94 8.62
C ILE A 69 1.95 -14.05 8.78
N GLN A 70 2.53 -13.59 9.89
CA GLN A 70 3.96 -13.75 10.16
C GLN A 70 4.36 -15.22 10.27
N GLU A 71 3.54 -16.04 10.93
CA GLU A 71 3.76 -17.49 11.04
C GLU A 71 3.71 -18.17 9.66
N ASP A 72 2.71 -17.86 8.85
CA ASP A 72 2.54 -18.43 7.50
C ASP A 72 3.68 -18.05 6.56
N VAL A 73 4.14 -16.78 6.58
CA VAL A 73 5.27 -16.32 5.76
C VAL A 73 6.56 -17.06 6.15
N ARG A 74 6.80 -17.24 7.45
CA ARG A 74 7.95 -18.03 7.95
C ARG A 74 7.82 -19.50 7.60
N TRP A 75 6.61 -20.06 7.71
CA TRP A 75 6.33 -21.46 7.36
C TRP A 75 6.57 -21.73 5.88
N LEU A 76 6.26 -20.77 5.00
CA LEU A 76 6.59 -20.80 3.58
C LEU A 76 8.10 -20.70 3.28
N GLY A 77 8.93 -20.44 4.30
CA GLY A 77 10.38 -20.40 4.19
C GLY A 77 10.95 -19.02 3.84
N PHE A 78 10.17 -17.95 4.01
CA PHE A 78 10.63 -16.58 3.78
C PHE A 78 10.89 -15.85 5.09
N ASP A 79 11.81 -14.89 5.03
CA ASP A 79 12.18 -14.04 6.16
C ASP A 79 12.29 -12.60 5.66
N TRP A 80 11.72 -11.68 6.45
CA TRP A 80 11.80 -10.23 6.22
C TRP A 80 12.93 -9.59 7.04
N GLY A 81 13.65 -10.36 7.87
CA GLY A 81 14.73 -9.85 8.70
C GLY A 81 14.24 -8.76 9.65
N GLU A 82 14.89 -7.61 9.63
CA GLU A 82 14.48 -6.42 10.41
C GLU A 82 13.37 -5.59 9.74
N HIS A 83 12.96 -5.95 8.52
CA HIS A 83 12.07 -5.15 7.67
C HIS A 83 10.58 -5.45 7.87
N LEU A 84 10.14 -5.38 9.13
CA LEU A 84 8.73 -5.46 9.52
C LEU A 84 8.16 -4.05 9.70
N TYR A 85 7.07 -3.74 9.00
CA TYR A 85 6.48 -2.40 9.04
C TYR A 85 4.95 -2.46 9.15
N PHE A 86 4.38 -1.38 9.67
CA PHE A 86 2.94 -1.12 9.71
C PHE A 86 2.65 0.16 8.93
N ALA A 87 1.59 0.19 8.14
CA ALA A 87 1.15 1.41 7.46
C ALA A 87 0.75 2.50 8.47
N SER A 88 0.19 2.10 9.61
CA SER A 88 -0.17 2.98 10.71
C SER A 88 1.00 3.76 11.33
N ASP A 89 2.22 3.19 11.34
CA ASP A 89 3.44 3.88 11.77
C ASP A 89 3.74 5.14 10.94
N TYR A 90 3.19 5.23 9.73
CA TYR A 90 3.38 6.34 8.80
C TYR A 90 2.22 7.35 8.80
N PHE A 91 1.22 7.25 9.67
CA PHE A 91 0.06 8.16 9.64
C PHE A 91 0.45 9.64 9.76
N GLU A 92 1.40 9.98 10.64
CA GLU A 92 1.90 11.37 10.75
C GLU A 92 2.53 11.83 9.44
N GLN A 93 3.34 10.97 8.80
CA GLN A 93 3.97 11.28 7.52
C GLN A 93 2.94 11.44 6.39
N LEU A 94 1.90 10.59 6.37
CA LEU A 94 0.80 10.66 5.42
C LEU A 94 -0.04 11.93 5.62
N TYR A 95 -0.28 12.33 6.87
CA TYR A 95 -0.96 13.58 7.20
C TYR A 95 -0.20 14.79 6.68
N GLN A 96 1.11 14.86 6.92
CA GLN A 96 1.96 15.93 6.40
C GLN A 96 1.95 16.00 4.86
N TYR A 97 1.94 14.84 4.19
CA TYR A 97 1.77 14.81 2.74
C TYR A 97 0.38 15.31 2.30
N ALA A 98 -0.68 14.97 3.03
CA ALA A 98 -2.02 15.47 2.75
C ALA A 98 -2.09 17.00 2.90
N GLU A 99 -1.52 17.57 3.97
CA GLU A 99 -1.41 19.01 4.15
C GLU A 99 -0.63 19.67 3.01
N LYS A 100 0.50 19.08 2.62
CA LYS A 100 1.28 19.57 1.47
C LYS A 100 0.46 19.55 0.17
N LEU A 101 -0.31 18.48 -0.08
CA LEU A 101 -1.17 18.41 -1.26
C LEU A 101 -2.27 19.48 -1.23
N VAL A 102 -2.83 19.80 -0.06
CA VAL A 102 -3.78 20.91 0.09
C VAL A 102 -3.10 22.24 -0.22
N GLN A 103 -1.92 22.50 0.36
CA GLN A 103 -1.16 23.73 0.12
C GLN A 103 -0.76 23.93 -1.34
N ASP A 104 -0.40 22.84 -2.03
CA ASP A 104 -0.04 22.86 -3.46
C ASP A 104 -1.27 22.92 -4.39
N GLY A 105 -2.51 22.96 -3.86
CA GLY A 105 -3.75 22.99 -4.63
C GLY A 105 -4.12 21.66 -5.31
N ASN A 106 -3.53 20.56 -4.87
CA ASN A 106 -3.70 19.21 -5.42
C ASN A 106 -4.66 18.32 -4.60
N ALA A 107 -5.14 18.80 -3.45
CA ALA A 107 -6.17 18.15 -2.63
C ALA A 107 -7.16 19.19 -2.07
N TYR A 108 -8.39 18.77 -1.79
CA TYR A 108 -9.42 19.60 -1.17
C TYR A 108 -10.30 18.76 -0.24
N VAL A 109 -10.93 19.41 0.74
CA VAL A 109 -11.91 18.77 1.62
C VAL A 109 -13.27 18.79 0.92
N ASP A 110 -13.78 17.62 0.57
CA ASP A 110 -15.14 17.47 0.05
C ASP A 110 -16.17 17.41 1.19
N SER A 111 -17.39 17.85 0.93
CA SER A 111 -18.48 17.81 1.91
C SER A 111 -19.81 17.35 1.30
N LEU A 112 -19.74 16.69 0.14
CA LEU A 112 -20.83 15.91 -0.40
C LEU A 112 -21.05 14.64 0.45
N SER A 113 -22.28 14.18 0.54
CA SER A 113 -22.61 12.86 1.09
C SER A 113 -22.07 11.74 0.18
N GLU A 114 -22.00 10.50 0.69
CA GLU A 114 -21.49 9.37 -0.08
C GLU A 114 -22.31 9.13 -1.37
N ASP A 115 -23.64 9.27 -1.29
CA ASP A 115 -24.54 9.13 -2.45
C ASP A 115 -24.29 10.24 -3.48
N GLU A 116 -24.04 11.47 -3.02
CA GLU A 116 -23.68 12.57 -3.91
C GLU A 116 -22.30 12.35 -4.55
N ILE A 117 -21.29 11.88 -3.80
CA ILE A 117 -19.98 11.54 -4.36
C ILE A 117 -20.13 10.51 -5.48
N ARG A 118 -20.95 9.47 -5.28
CA ARG A 118 -21.24 8.45 -6.31
C ARG A 118 -21.90 9.07 -7.54
N ALA A 119 -22.88 9.96 -7.35
CA ALA A 119 -23.56 10.64 -8.45
C ALA A 119 -22.64 11.61 -9.23
N TYR A 120 -21.71 12.29 -8.56
CA TYR A 120 -20.78 13.25 -9.17
C TYR A 120 -19.60 12.57 -9.87
N ARG A 121 -19.22 11.35 -9.44
CA ARG A 121 -18.10 10.58 -10.03
C ARG A 121 -18.32 10.21 -11.50
N GLY A 122 -19.57 10.10 -11.95
CA GLY A 122 -19.92 9.61 -13.28
C GLY A 122 -19.84 8.08 -13.36
N THR A 123 -19.68 7.55 -14.58
CA THR A 123 -19.63 6.11 -14.86
C THR A 123 -18.52 5.79 -15.86
N VAL A 124 -18.34 4.50 -16.18
CA VAL A 124 -17.40 4.07 -17.23
C VAL A 124 -17.70 4.66 -18.62
N THR A 125 -18.93 5.15 -18.86
CA THR A 125 -19.35 5.76 -20.12
C THR A 125 -19.63 7.26 -20.04
N GLN A 126 -19.65 7.83 -18.83
CA GLN A 126 -20.01 9.24 -18.61
C GLN A 126 -19.01 9.91 -17.68
N ALA A 127 -18.43 11.02 -18.13
CA ALA A 127 -17.50 11.81 -17.34
C ALA A 127 -18.18 12.30 -16.05
N GLY A 128 -17.40 12.34 -14.97
CA GLY A 128 -17.81 12.98 -13.71
C GLY A 128 -17.87 14.49 -13.84
N ARG A 129 -18.36 15.14 -12.77
CA ARG A 129 -18.42 16.59 -12.64
C ARG A 129 -17.78 17.02 -11.32
N ASP A 130 -17.25 18.23 -11.30
CA ASP A 130 -16.60 18.78 -10.11
C ASP A 130 -17.57 18.97 -8.95
N SER A 131 -17.12 18.64 -7.73
CA SER A 131 -17.82 18.95 -6.49
C SER A 131 -17.93 20.48 -6.32
N PRO A 132 -19.04 21.02 -5.79
CA PRO A 132 -19.15 22.45 -5.47
C PRO A 132 -18.11 22.91 -4.44
N TYR A 133 -17.47 21.97 -3.72
CA TYR A 133 -16.44 22.23 -2.72
C TYR A 133 -15.01 22.17 -3.29
N ARG A 134 -14.83 21.83 -4.57
CA ARG A 134 -13.52 21.63 -5.20
C ARG A 134 -12.62 22.87 -5.21
N THR A 135 -13.22 24.07 -5.16
CA THR A 135 -12.52 25.35 -5.25
C THR A 135 -12.38 26.06 -3.89
N ARG A 136 -12.51 25.33 -2.78
CA ARG A 136 -12.18 25.85 -1.44
C ARG A 136 -10.74 26.37 -1.42
N SER A 137 -10.50 27.39 -0.61
CA SER A 137 -9.15 27.88 -0.37
C SER A 137 -8.33 26.85 0.40
N VAL A 138 -7.01 26.97 0.27
CA VAL A 138 -6.03 26.40 1.20
C VAL A 138 -6.29 26.90 2.61
#